data_AF-A0A929BQA4-F1
#
_entry.id   AF-A0A929BQA4-F1
#
_cell.length_a   1.000
_cell.length_b   1.000
_cell.length_c   1.000
_cell.angle_alpha   90.00
_cell.angle_beta   90.00
_cell.angle_gamma   90.00
#
_symmetry.space_group_name_H-M   'P 1'
#
loop_
_entity.id
_entity.type
_entity.pdbx_description
1 polymer ?
#
loop_
_entity_poly.entity_id
_entity_poly.type
_entity_poly.pdbx_seq_one_letter_code
_entity_poly.pdbx_strand_id
1 'polypeptide(L)'
;MRPHKDKKSKNTENLSKYWEWFSFFGLLIAIFLVMALWYRWLRPDPDFLAFSTGVVQLVAIASFLGLQTKGGRNFVLRIDDTLGLGRRINSPKRVTITIWTIVGVLVLLLIPGSQQAAKFYRLRGVEALEVGEYSRAIRNLDQALSLAPNSATTRYDLANAYEELHDYDRAIEEYQQSLELDDSFWPAYNNLGRLYLLSKNDPDAALGTLMAGERRAEDPIGKAIINKNIGWAYLEKELPHISMKTLLATIEELKSIQSEGYNVEVYLAEAYNLLARVFESLGDQDQAQIALKDSLGYALAVAESGACTTPGIRLAPDCLAAIRWVAEAREVVYGGEGEP
;
A
#
# COMPACT_ATOMS: atom_id res chain seq x y z
N MET A 1 -14.26 -37.27 -72.49
CA MET A 1 -14.52 -37.44 -71.04
C MET A 1 -13.80 -36.33 -70.28
N ARG A 2 -14.52 -35.32 -69.75
CA ARG A 2 -13.94 -34.31 -68.85
C ARG A 2 -13.96 -34.86 -67.41
N PRO A 3 -12.94 -34.59 -66.58
CA PRO A 3 -12.70 -35.32 -65.35
C PRO A 3 -13.62 -34.82 -64.22
N HIS A 4 -14.23 -35.76 -63.51
CA HIS A 4 -15.13 -35.53 -62.38
C HIS A 4 -14.39 -35.26 -61.04
N LYS A 5 -13.11 -34.82 -61.08
CA LYS A 5 -12.21 -34.80 -59.91
C LYS A 5 -12.16 -33.50 -59.10
N ASP A 6 -12.75 -32.38 -59.55
CA ASP A 6 -12.52 -31.07 -58.93
C ASP A 6 -13.36 -30.74 -57.68
N LYS A 7 -14.45 -31.46 -57.41
CA LYS A 7 -15.32 -31.13 -56.25
C LYS A 7 -14.83 -31.74 -54.93
N LYS A 8 -14.18 -32.91 -54.99
CA LYS A 8 -13.69 -33.61 -53.79
C LYS A 8 -12.41 -32.97 -53.24
N SER A 9 -11.49 -32.52 -54.11
CA SER A 9 -10.26 -31.83 -53.69
C SER A 9 -10.54 -30.47 -53.05
N LYS A 10 -11.49 -29.71 -53.60
CA LYS A 10 -11.87 -28.38 -53.11
C LYS A 10 -12.55 -28.43 -51.74
N ASN A 11 -13.33 -29.48 -51.46
CA ASN A 11 -13.93 -29.69 -50.15
C ASN A 11 -12.89 -30.14 -49.10
N THR A 12 -11.94 -30.99 -49.46
CA THR A 12 -10.84 -31.38 -48.55
C THR A 12 -9.89 -30.21 -48.26
N GLU A 13 -9.67 -29.32 -49.25
CA GLU A 13 -8.86 -28.10 -49.10
C GLU A 13 -9.57 -27.04 -48.24
N ASN A 14 -10.89 -26.91 -48.36
CA ASN A 14 -11.65 -26.04 -47.45
C ASN A 14 -11.68 -26.60 -46.02
N LEU A 15 -11.80 -27.92 -45.86
CA LEU A 15 -11.79 -28.58 -44.55
C LEU A 15 -10.43 -28.43 -43.84
N SER A 16 -9.31 -28.51 -44.59
CA SER A 16 -7.99 -28.26 -44.01
C SER A 16 -7.79 -26.80 -43.59
N LYS A 17 -8.30 -25.83 -44.37
CA LYS A 17 -8.29 -24.40 -44.02
C LYS A 17 -9.05 -24.13 -42.71
N TYR A 18 -10.23 -24.73 -42.52
CA TYR A 18 -10.95 -24.60 -41.24
C TYR A 18 -10.21 -25.26 -40.08
N TRP A 19 -9.55 -26.39 -40.32
CA TRP A 19 -8.76 -27.10 -39.31
C TRP A 19 -7.51 -26.33 -38.88
N GLU A 20 -6.86 -25.63 -39.80
CA GLU A 20 -5.70 -24.76 -39.50
C GLU A 20 -6.10 -23.54 -38.68
N TRP A 21 -7.18 -22.85 -39.04
CA TRP A 21 -7.73 -21.76 -38.23
C TRP A 21 -8.19 -22.24 -36.86
N PHE A 22 -8.84 -23.40 -36.78
CA PHE A 22 -9.26 -24.02 -35.52
C PHE A 22 -8.06 -24.39 -34.65
N SER A 23 -6.96 -24.89 -35.25
CA SER A 23 -5.74 -25.25 -34.52
C SER A 23 -4.97 -24.02 -34.06
N PHE A 24 -4.89 -22.96 -34.87
CA PHE A 24 -4.22 -21.71 -34.51
C PHE A 24 -4.98 -20.95 -33.40
N PHE A 25 -6.29 -20.77 -33.57
CA PHE A 25 -7.11 -20.17 -32.52
C PHE A 25 -7.23 -21.08 -31.29
N GLY A 26 -7.29 -22.40 -31.48
CA GLY A 26 -7.25 -23.37 -30.40
C GLY A 26 -5.95 -23.30 -29.60
N LEU A 27 -4.80 -23.13 -30.26
CA LEU A 27 -3.51 -22.93 -29.60
C LEU A 27 -3.45 -21.61 -28.86
N LEU A 28 -3.94 -20.51 -29.45
CA LEU A 28 -4.03 -19.21 -28.78
C LEU A 28 -4.96 -19.25 -27.56
N ILE A 29 -6.11 -19.90 -27.68
CA ILE A 29 -7.06 -20.11 -26.57
C ILE A 29 -6.43 -21.01 -25.51
N ALA A 30 -5.70 -22.07 -25.89
CA ALA A 30 -5.01 -22.94 -24.95
C ALA A 30 -3.88 -22.22 -24.22
N ILE A 31 -3.07 -21.40 -24.90
CA ILE A 31 -2.04 -20.56 -24.28
C ILE A 31 -2.68 -19.56 -23.33
N PHE A 32 -3.79 -18.93 -23.73
CA PHE A 32 -4.52 -17.97 -22.91
C PHE A 32 -5.15 -18.65 -21.68
N LEU A 33 -5.74 -19.84 -21.84
CA LEU A 33 -6.29 -20.64 -20.75
C LEU A 33 -5.21 -21.13 -19.80
N VAL A 34 -4.06 -21.58 -20.31
CA VAL A 34 -2.91 -21.97 -19.48
C VAL A 34 -2.38 -20.75 -18.71
N MET A 35 -2.25 -19.58 -19.34
CA MET A 35 -1.86 -18.35 -18.65
C MET A 35 -2.92 -17.89 -17.62
N ALA A 36 -4.21 -18.01 -17.95
CA ALA A 36 -5.30 -17.65 -17.04
C ALA A 36 -5.44 -18.61 -15.85
N LEU A 37 -5.24 -19.92 -16.08
CA LEU A 37 -5.21 -20.93 -15.02
C LEU A 37 -3.97 -20.78 -14.15
N TRP A 38 -2.81 -20.50 -14.76
CA TRP A 38 -1.57 -20.22 -14.05
C TRP A 38 -1.69 -18.96 -13.17
N TYR A 39 -2.28 -17.89 -13.69
CA TYR A 39 -2.57 -16.66 -12.94
C TYR A 39 -3.57 -16.89 -11.80
N ARG A 40 -4.65 -17.66 -12.04
CA ARG A 40 -5.73 -17.87 -11.06
C ARG A 40 -5.36 -18.84 -9.94
N TRP A 41 -4.43 -19.77 -10.16
CA TRP A 41 -4.14 -20.86 -9.22
C TRP A 41 -2.68 -21.01 -8.79
N LEU A 42 -1.69 -20.51 -9.54
CA LEU A 42 -0.29 -20.91 -9.33
C LEU A 42 0.66 -19.82 -8.82
N ARG A 43 0.33 -18.52 -8.93
CA ARG A 43 0.86 -17.37 -8.12
C ARG A 43 0.52 -16.03 -8.78
N PRO A 44 0.02 -15.01 -8.05
CA PRO A 44 -0.08 -13.65 -8.56
C PRO A 44 1.30 -13.00 -8.38
N ASP A 45 2.24 -13.30 -9.28
CA ASP A 45 3.53 -12.62 -9.32
C ASP A 45 3.53 -11.60 -10.47
N PRO A 46 3.46 -10.28 -10.18
CA PRO A 46 3.47 -9.24 -11.19
C PRO A 46 4.75 -9.24 -12.05
N ASP A 47 5.86 -9.78 -11.52
CA ASP A 47 7.11 -9.91 -12.26
C ASP A 47 6.97 -10.88 -13.45
N PHE A 48 6.07 -11.87 -13.37
CA PHE A 48 5.78 -12.73 -14.52
C PHE A 48 4.94 -12.02 -15.58
N LEU A 49 4.04 -11.11 -15.20
CA LEU A 49 3.29 -10.32 -16.17
C LEU A 49 4.24 -9.35 -16.88
N ALA A 50 5.14 -8.68 -16.14
CA ALA A 50 6.19 -7.84 -16.71
C ALA A 50 7.18 -8.66 -17.59
N PHE A 51 7.56 -9.85 -17.14
CA PHE A 51 8.43 -10.75 -17.91
C PHE A 51 7.76 -11.27 -19.18
N SER A 52 6.52 -11.77 -19.08
CA SER A 52 5.77 -12.30 -20.23
C SER A 52 5.43 -11.21 -21.24
N THR A 53 5.08 -10.01 -20.78
CA THR A 53 4.92 -8.84 -21.67
C THR A 53 6.26 -8.46 -22.33
N GLY A 54 7.38 -8.48 -21.59
CA GLY A 54 8.72 -8.26 -22.13
C GLY A 54 9.12 -9.30 -23.18
N VAL A 55 8.83 -10.59 -22.96
CA VAL A 55 9.09 -11.67 -23.94
C VAL A 55 8.24 -11.48 -25.19
N VAL A 56 6.94 -11.17 -25.04
CA VAL A 56 6.05 -10.89 -26.18
C VAL A 56 6.53 -9.67 -26.98
N GLN A 57 7.00 -8.62 -26.30
CA GLN A 57 7.59 -7.43 -26.94
C GLN A 57 8.87 -7.76 -27.70
N LEU A 58 9.79 -8.53 -27.11
CA LEU A 58 11.04 -8.95 -27.76
C LEU A 58 10.77 -9.78 -29.01
N VAL A 59 9.81 -10.72 -28.93
CA VAL A 59 9.40 -11.53 -30.08
C VAL A 59 8.76 -10.66 -31.16
N ALA A 60 7.94 -9.68 -30.80
CA ALA A 60 7.33 -8.74 -31.75
C ALA A 60 8.37 -7.84 -32.43
N ILE A 61 9.34 -7.31 -31.68
CA ILE A 61 10.44 -6.47 -32.19
C ILE A 61 11.37 -7.29 -33.09
N ALA A 62 11.77 -8.49 -32.66
CA ALA A 62 12.61 -9.39 -33.46
C ALA A 62 11.92 -9.79 -34.77
N SER A 63 10.60 -10.04 -34.72
CA SER A 63 9.79 -10.31 -35.91
C SER A 63 9.72 -9.09 -36.84
N PHE A 64 9.54 -7.88 -36.30
CA PHE A 64 9.54 -6.63 -37.07
C PHE A 64 10.90 -6.34 -37.72
N LEU A 65 12.00 -6.42 -36.97
CA LEU A 65 13.36 -6.21 -37.48
C LEU A 65 13.74 -7.29 -38.50
N GLY A 66 13.34 -8.55 -38.27
CA GLY A 66 13.49 -9.64 -39.21
C GLY A 66 12.81 -9.34 -40.56
N LEU A 67 11.59 -8.80 -40.54
CA LEU A 67 10.83 -8.37 -41.72
C LEU A 67 11.49 -7.18 -42.47
N GLN A 68 12.38 -6.41 -41.84
CA GLN A 68 13.15 -5.36 -42.52
C GLN A 68 14.35 -5.93 -43.31
N THR A 69 14.80 -7.15 -43.02
CA THR A 69 15.91 -7.81 -43.73
C THR A 69 15.45 -8.55 -44.99
N LYS A 70 16.36 -8.72 -45.98
CA LYS A 70 16.07 -9.54 -47.18
C LYS A 70 15.79 -11.01 -46.83
N GLY A 71 16.49 -11.56 -45.83
CA GLY A 71 16.33 -12.94 -45.37
C GLY A 71 14.95 -13.20 -44.74
N GLY A 72 14.52 -12.33 -43.82
CA GLY A 72 13.21 -12.47 -43.16
C GLY A 72 12.03 -12.26 -44.11
N ARG A 73 12.12 -11.30 -45.05
CA ARG A 73 11.11 -11.16 -46.13
C ARG A 73 11.01 -12.40 -46.99
N ASN A 74 12.14 -12.98 -47.39
CA ASN A 74 12.15 -14.20 -48.21
C ASN A 74 11.69 -15.45 -47.45
N PHE A 75 11.87 -15.48 -46.12
CA PHE A 75 11.32 -16.53 -45.26
C PHE A 75 9.79 -16.42 -45.17
N VAL A 76 9.26 -15.21 -44.96
CA VAL A 76 7.81 -14.96 -44.92
C VAL A 76 7.16 -15.19 -46.28
N LEU A 77 7.81 -14.81 -47.38
CA LEU A 77 7.34 -15.13 -48.73
C LEU A 77 7.39 -16.63 -49.03
N ARG A 78 8.40 -17.34 -48.53
CA ARG A 78 8.43 -18.81 -48.61
C ARG A 78 7.29 -19.44 -47.82
N ILE A 79 6.97 -18.92 -46.64
CA ILE A 79 5.80 -19.36 -45.86
C ILE A 79 4.50 -19.00 -46.61
N ASP A 80 4.38 -17.80 -47.17
CA ASP A 80 3.25 -17.34 -48.00
C ASP A 80 3.02 -18.25 -49.22
N ASP A 81 4.09 -18.64 -49.89
CA ASP A 81 4.09 -19.57 -51.03
C ASP A 81 3.81 -21.02 -50.60
N THR A 82 4.35 -21.46 -49.46
CA THR A 82 4.13 -22.82 -48.92
C THR A 82 2.71 -22.99 -48.38
N LEU A 83 2.12 -21.93 -47.85
CA LEU A 83 0.74 -21.88 -47.35
C LEU A 83 -0.27 -21.44 -48.42
N GLY A 84 0.18 -21.10 -49.64
CA GLY A 84 -0.69 -20.73 -50.76
C GLY A 84 -1.51 -19.45 -50.53
N LEU A 85 -1.02 -18.53 -49.70
CA LEU A 85 -1.75 -17.33 -49.26
C LEU A 85 -1.87 -16.25 -50.35
N GLY A 86 -1.08 -16.34 -51.43
CA GLY A 86 -1.34 -15.71 -52.72
C GLY A 86 -1.14 -14.19 -52.76
N ARG A 87 -0.34 -13.72 -53.72
CA ARG A 87 -0.09 -12.30 -54.09
C ARG A 87 -1.38 -11.49 -54.21
N ARG A 88 -1.87 -10.89 -53.13
CA ARG A 88 -3.17 -10.21 -53.17
C ARG A 88 -3.37 -9.08 -52.18
N ILE A 89 -2.31 -8.40 -51.75
CA ILE A 89 -2.53 -7.29 -50.83
C ILE A 89 -1.77 -6.02 -51.20
N ASN A 90 -2.49 -5.22 -51.98
CA ASN A 90 -2.27 -3.80 -52.24
C ASN A 90 -3.38 -2.93 -51.62
N SER A 91 -4.08 -3.40 -50.57
CA SER A 91 -5.31 -2.72 -50.13
C SER A 91 -5.11 -1.89 -48.85
N PRO A 92 -5.74 -0.70 -48.75
CA PRO A 92 -5.76 0.16 -47.56
C PRO A 92 -6.08 -0.58 -46.25
N LYS A 93 -6.76 -1.73 -46.33
CA LYS A 93 -7.09 -2.61 -45.19
C LYS A 93 -5.86 -3.13 -44.43
N ARG A 94 -4.71 -3.36 -45.11
CA ARG A 94 -3.45 -3.74 -44.43
C ARG A 94 -2.89 -2.59 -43.58
N VAL A 95 -2.94 -1.37 -44.09
CA VAL A 95 -2.47 -0.17 -43.38
C VAL A 95 -3.36 0.12 -42.18
N THR A 96 -4.69 -0.03 -42.33
CA THR A 96 -5.64 0.10 -41.22
C THR A 96 -5.40 -0.94 -40.12
N ILE A 97 -5.16 -2.21 -40.47
CA ILE A 97 -4.83 -3.25 -39.48
C ILE A 97 -3.52 -2.92 -38.75
N THR A 98 -2.48 -2.48 -39.47
CA THR A 98 -1.20 -2.05 -38.89
C THR A 98 -1.36 -0.86 -37.95
N ILE A 99 -2.17 0.14 -38.31
CA ILE A 99 -2.46 1.29 -37.45
C ILE A 99 -3.22 0.84 -36.18
N TRP A 100 -4.25 0.01 -36.31
CA TRP A 100 -5.00 -0.48 -35.14
C TRP A 100 -4.20 -1.45 -34.25
N THR A 101 -3.22 -2.19 -34.80
CA THR A 101 -2.27 -2.98 -33.98
C THR A 101 -1.27 -2.07 -33.27
N ILE A 102 -0.76 -1.02 -33.93
CA ILE A 102 0.12 -0.03 -33.30
C ILE A 102 -0.63 0.72 -32.20
N VAL A 103 -1.88 1.14 -32.43
CA VAL A 103 -2.74 1.79 -31.43
C VAL A 103 -3.09 0.83 -30.30
N GLY A 104 -3.42 -0.43 -30.58
CA GLY A 104 -3.68 -1.45 -29.54
C GLY A 104 -2.45 -1.74 -28.66
N VAL A 105 -1.25 -1.76 -29.25
CA VAL A 105 0.02 -1.90 -28.53
C VAL A 105 0.34 -0.64 -27.72
N LEU A 106 0.12 0.56 -28.25
CA LEU A 106 0.27 1.82 -27.52
C LEU A 106 -0.70 1.92 -26.35
N VAL A 107 -1.96 1.52 -26.53
CA VAL A 107 -2.96 1.47 -25.46
C VAL A 107 -2.56 0.42 -24.40
N LEU A 108 -2.04 -0.75 -24.79
CA LEU A 108 -1.49 -1.74 -23.85
C LEU A 108 -0.23 -1.26 -23.09
N LEU A 109 0.60 -0.44 -23.71
CA LEU A 109 1.75 0.21 -23.07
C LEU A 109 1.33 1.33 -22.10
N LEU A 110 0.08 1.79 -22.19
CA LEU A 110 -0.52 2.81 -21.32
C LEU A 110 -1.46 2.20 -20.26
N ILE A 111 -1.63 0.88 -20.23
CA ILE A 111 -2.57 0.20 -19.31
C ILE A 111 -1.97 0.00 -17.90
N PRO A 112 -2.80 0.08 -16.83
CA PRO A 112 -2.43 0.31 -15.43
C PRO A 112 -1.76 -0.86 -14.70
N GLY A 113 -1.05 -1.74 -15.40
CA GLY A 113 -0.40 -2.92 -14.83
C GLY A 113 0.60 -2.55 -13.73
N SER A 114 1.32 -1.44 -13.89
CA SER A 114 2.23 -0.91 -12.85
C SER A 114 1.46 -0.45 -11.60
N GLN A 115 0.29 0.17 -11.74
CA GLN A 115 -0.52 0.63 -10.62
C GLN A 115 -1.13 -0.54 -9.83
N GLN A 116 -1.59 -1.58 -10.54
CA GLN A 116 -2.11 -2.79 -9.88
C GLN A 116 -0.99 -3.57 -9.19
N ALA A 117 0.18 -3.69 -9.82
CA ALA A 117 1.36 -4.29 -9.21
C ALA A 117 1.84 -3.48 -7.99
N ALA A 118 1.92 -2.15 -8.10
CA ALA A 118 2.26 -1.27 -6.99
C ALA A 118 1.31 -1.44 -5.81
N LYS A 119 0.00 -1.50 -6.07
CA LYS A 119 -1.01 -1.77 -5.04
C LYS A 119 -0.80 -3.15 -4.39
N PHE A 120 -0.50 -4.17 -5.18
CA PHE A 120 -0.21 -5.51 -4.66
C PHE A 120 1.00 -5.51 -3.72
N TYR A 121 2.12 -4.91 -4.14
CA TYR A 121 3.31 -4.81 -3.29
C TYR A 121 3.06 -3.94 -2.06
N ARG A 122 2.31 -2.83 -2.17
CA ARG A 122 1.93 -2.03 -1.00
C ARG A 122 1.13 -2.84 0.01
N LEU A 123 0.14 -3.61 -0.44
CA LEU A 123 -0.66 -4.48 0.43
C LEU A 123 0.20 -5.54 1.12
N ARG A 124 1.17 -6.14 0.41
CA ARG A 124 2.16 -7.05 1.00
C ARG A 124 3.06 -6.37 2.03
N GLY A 125 3.41 -5.12 1.78
CA GLY A 125 4.18 -4.28 2.70
C GLY A 125 3.41 -4.02 3.99
N VAL A 126 2.13 -3.65 3.87
CA VAL A 126 1.23 -3.45 5.01
C VAL A 126 0.98 -4.75 5.78
N GLU A 127 0.74 -5.87 5.09
CA GLU A 127 0.64 -7.20 5.72
C GLU A 127 1.90 -7.51 6.54
N ALA A 128 3.08 -7.21 6.00
CA ALA A 128 4.35 -7.41 6.69
C ALA A 128 4.53 -6.46 7.90
N LEU A 129 4.05 -5.22 7.83
CA LEU A 129 4.01 -4.30 8.98
C LEU A 129 3.16 -4.89 10.11
N GLU A 130 1.98 -5.40 9.78
CA GLU A 130 1.03 -5.93 10.76
C GLU A 130 1.57 -7.14 11.53
N VAL A 131 2.43 -7.95 10.90
CA VAL A 131 3.07 -9.11 11.56
C VAL A 131 4.47 -8.81 12.10
N GLY A 132 4.93 -7.56 12.08
CA GLY A 132 6.24 -7.14 12.61
C GLY A 132 7.44 -7.50 11.73
N GLU A 133 7.24 -7.90 10.47
CA GLU A 133 8.30 -8.20 9.51
C GLU A 133 8.79 -6.93 8.78
N TYR A 134 9.28 -5.92 9.53
CA TYR A 134 9.57 -4.58 9.02
C TYR A 134 10.57 -4.55 7.84
N SER A 135 11.62 -5.37 7.88
CA SER A 135 12.57 -5.50 6.76
C SER A 135 11.91 -6.03 5.48
N ARG A 136 10.88 -6.88 5.59
CA ARG A 136 10.09 -7.36 4.45
C ARG A 136 9.08 -6.30 4.02
N ALA A 137 8.52 -5.54 4.95
CA ALA A 137 7.65 -4.42 4.64
C ALA A 137 8.37 -3.41 3.75
N ILE A 138 9.56 -2.95 4.15
CA ILE A 138 10.40 -2.02 3.39
C ILE A 138 10.63 -2.52 1.96
N ARG A 139 11.09 -3.77 1.78
CA ARG A 139 11.32 -4.32 0.43
C ARG A 139 10.08 -4.30 -0.47
N ASN A 140 8.91 -4.60 0.09
CA ASN A 140 7.66 -4.56 -0.68
C ASN A 140 7.21 -3.12 -0.96
N LEU A 141 7.37 -2.21 0.00
CA LEU A 141 7.00 -0.81 -0.15
C LEU A 141 7.92 -0.08 -1.14
N ASP A 142 9.22 -0.36 -1.12
CA ASP A 142 10.20 0.12 -2.11
C ASP A 142 9.81 -0.37 -3.52
N GLN A 143 9.41 -1.64 -3.65
CA GLN A 143 8.93 -2.17 -4.93
C GLN A 143 7.61 -1.52 -5.37
N ALA A 144 6.73 -1.18 -4.43
CA ALA A 144 5.52 -0.42 -4.74
C ALA A 144 5.86 0.99 -5.23
N LEU A 145 6.83 1.67 -4.62
CA LEU A 145 7.29 3.00 -5.03
C LEU A 145 8.08 2.98 -6.35
N SER A 146 8.84 1.92 -6.64
CA SER A 146 9.52 1.78 -7.93
C SER A 146 8.54 1.71 -9.11
N LEU A 147 7.34 1.14 -8.87
CA LEU A 147 6.25 1.01 -9.83
C LEU A 147 5.31 2.24 -9.85
N ALA A 148 5.13 2.89 -8.71
CA ALA A 148 4.29 4.07 -8.53
C ALA A 148 4.95 5.07 -7.55
N PRO A 149 5.87 5.93 -8.03
CA PRO A 149 6.70 6.77 -7.17
C PRO A 149 5.94 7.90 -6.46
N ASN A 150 4.74 8.23 -6.94
CA ASN A 150 3.92 9.34 -6.45
C ASN A 150 2.74 8.82 -5.61
N SER A 151 3.00 7.97 -4.63
CA SER A 151 1.97 7.43 -3.73
C SER A 151 2.20 7.89 -2.29
N ALA A 152 1.45 8.91 -1.86
CA ALA A 152 1.51 9.42 -0.49
C ALA A 152 1.30 8.32 0.55
N THR A 153 0.31 7.44 0.33
CA THR A 153 0.02 6.32 1.24
C THR A 153 1.15 5.29 1.30
N THR A 154 1.82 4.98 0.18
CA THR A 154 2.96 4.05 0.19
C THR A 154 4.15 4.64 0.94
N ARG A 155 4.41 5.95 0.80
CA ARG A 155 5.47 6.65 1.54
C ARG A 155 5.18 6.68 3.04
N TYR A 156 3.94 6.95 3.42
CA TYR A 156 3.50 6.83 4.82
C TYR A 156 3.71 5.42 5.37
N ASP A 157 3.31 4.39 4.64
CA ASP A 157 3.52 2.99 5.06
C ASP A 157 5.02 2.68 5.20
N LEU A 158 5.87 3.23 4.32
CA LEU A 158 7.33 3.07 4.40
C LEU A 158 7.93 3.82 5.59
N ALA A 159 7.43 5.02 5.89
CA ALA A 159 7.80 5.78 7.07
C ALA A 159 7.48 5.01 8.37
N ASN A 160 6.29 4.39 8.45
CA ASN A 160 5.93 3.52 9.57
C ASN A 160 6.94 2.36 9.71
N ALA A 161 7.35 1.75 8.60
CA ALA A 161 8.31 0.63 8.63
C ALA A 161 9.70 1.07 9.16
N TYR A 162 10.14 2.28 8.80
CA TYR A 162 11.38 2.84 9.33
C TYR A 162 11.27 3.25 10.79
N GLU A 163 10.14 3.82 11.20
CA GLU A 163 9.85 4.17 12.60
C GLU A 163 9.91 2.94 13.50
N GLU A 164 9.32 1.83 13.09
CA GLU A 164 9.36 0.55 13.83
C GLU A 164 10.78 -0.06 13.93
N LEU A 165 11.66 0.27 13.00
CA LEU A 165 13.09 -0.06 13.08
C LEU A 165 13.92 0.98 13.83
N HIS A 166 13.27 1.99 14.43
CA HIS A 166 13.88 3.14 15.09
C HIS A 166 14.80 3.98 14.18
N ASP A 167 14.63 3.87 12.86
CA ASP A 167 15.31 4.72 11.88
C ASP A 167 14.49 6.00 11.64
N TYR A 168 14.51 6.86 12.66
CA TYR A 168 13.66 8.05 12.69
C TYR A 168 14.01 9.06 11.61
N ASP A 169 15.27 9.13 11.17
CA ASP A 169 15.68 10.04 10.11
C ASP A 169 15.00 9.69 8.78
N ARG A 170 15.02 8.41 8.39
CA ARG A 170 14.33 7.95 7.18
C ARG A 170 12.80 8.00 7.33
N ALA A 171 12.28 7.71 8.52
CA ALA A 171 10.84 7.84 8.79
C ALA A 171 10.35 9.28 8.60
N ILE A 172 11.07 10.26 9.14
CA ILE A 172 10.77 11.70 8.97
C ILE A 172 10.78 12.08 7.49
N GLU A 173 11.81 11.67 6.74
CA GLU A 173 11.92 11.97 5.31
C GLU A 173 10.70 11.42 4.53
N GLU A 174 10.33 10.17 4.76
CA GLU A 174 9.20 9.55 4.05
C GLU A 174 7.84 10.12 4.47
N TYR A 175 7.65 10.52 5.74
CA TYR A 175 6.45 11.25 6.15
C TYR A 175 6.38 12.63 5.49
N GLN A 176 7.49 13.36 5.38
CA GLN A 176 7.54 14.64 4.69
C GLN A 176 7.19 14.47 3.20
N GLN A 177 7.79 13.48 2.52
CA GLN A 177 7.48 13.19 1.12
C GLN A 177 6.03 12.70 0.92
N SER A 178 5.43 12.03 1.90
CA SER A 178 4.00 11.71 1.90
C SER A 178 3.14 12.98 1.89
N LEU A 179 3.47 13.95 2.76
CA LEU A 179 2.77 15.23 2.89
C LEU A 179 3.02 16.19 1.72
N GLU A 180 4.15 16.08 1.02
CA GLU A 180 4.39 16.79 -0.24
C GLU A 180 3.48 16.30 -1.38
N LEU A 181 3.14 15.01 -1.37
CA LEU A 181 2.27 14.39 -2.38
C LEU A 181 0.77 14.57 -2.07
N ASP A 182 0.41 14.46 -0.79
CA ASP A 182 -0.95 14.66 -0.31
C ASP A 182 -0.91 15.45 1.01
N ASP A 183 -1.07 16.75 0.88
CA ASP A 183 -1.04 17.64 2.03
C ASP A 183 -2.31 17.50 2.89
N SER A 184 -3.34 16.76 2.48
CA SER A 184 -4.54 16.52 3.30
C SER A 184 -4.41 15.31 4.23
N PHE A 185 -3.33 14.53 4.09
CA PHE A 185 -3.17 13.25 4.76
C PHE A 185 -2.77 13.39 6.24
N TRP A 186 -3.75 13.70 7.08
CA TRP A 186 -3.59 13.94 8.52
C TRP A 186 -2.80 12.85 9.29
N PRO A 187 -2.88 11.54 8.97
CA PRO A 187 -2.10 10.54 9.71
C PRO A 187 -0.59 10.76 9.63
N ALA A 188 -0.08 11.27 8.51
CA ALA A 188 1.33 11.59 8.37
C ALA A 188 1.74 12.78 9.25
N TYR A 189 0.89 13.81 9.40
CA TYR A 189 1.14 14.90 10.34
C TYR A 189 1.20 14.42 11.79
N ASN A 190 0.30 13.50 12.18
CA ASN A 190 0.28 12.93 13.52
C ASN A 190 1.60 12.23 13.86
N ASN A 191 2.04 11.30 13.00
CA ASN A 191 3.25 10.52 13.25
C ASN A 191 4.52 11.36 13.12
N LEU A 192 4.58 12.28 12.14
CA LEU A 192 5.70 13.20 12.00
C LEU A 192 5.84 14.12 13.22
N GLY A 193 4.72 14.66 13.71
CA GLY A 193 4.70 15.46 14.94
C GLY A 193 5.19 14.68 16.16
N ARG A 194 4.74 13.43 16.31
CA ARG A 194 5.23 12.50 17.33
C ARG A 194 6.75 12.25 17.22
N LEU A 195 7.26 12.03 16.00
CA LEU A 195 8.70 11.82 15.79
C LEU A 195 9.55 13.05 16.11
N TYR A 196 9.04 14.26 15.89
CA TYR A 196 9.75 15.48 16.33
C TYR A 196 9.88 15.54 17.85
N LEU A 197 8.88 15.09 18.61
CA LEU A 197 8.96 14.97 20.07
C LEU A 197 9.95 13.87 20.48
N LEU A 198 9.81 12.67 19.93
CA LEU A 198 10.57 11.48 20.35
C LEU A 198 12.05 11.50 19.95
N SER A 199 12.35 11.89 18.71
CA SER A 199 13.69 11.69 18.12
C SER A 199 14.51 12.98 18.00
N LYS A 200 13.84 14.13 17.86
CA LYS A 200 14.50 15.43 17.69
C LYS A 200 14.47 16.28 18.93
N ASN A 201 13.61 15.96 19.90
CA ASN A 201 13.32 16.81 21.04
C ASN A 201 12.98 18.24 20.59
N ASP A 202 12.18 18.36 19.53
CA ASP A 202 11.79 19.62 18.90
C ASP A 202 10.26 19.84 19.04
N PRO A 203 9.82 20.34 20.20
CA PRO A 203 8.39 20.50 20.45
C PRO A 203 7.76 21.67 19.68
N ASP A 204 8.57 22.60 19.14
CA ASP A 204 8.10 23.68 18.26
C ASP A 204 7.73 23.14 16.87
N ALA A 205 8.63 22.35 16.27
CA ALA A 205 8.35 21.68 15.00
C ALA A 205 7.19 20.69 15.14
N ALA A 206 7.13 19.95 16.26
CA ALA A 206 6.03 19.06 16.56
C ALA A 206 4.69 19.81 16.62
N LEU A 207 4.60 20.88 17.42
CA LEU A 207 3.36 21.65 17.57
C LEU A 207 2.89 22.24 16.24
N GLY A 208 3.80 22.83 15.46
CA GLY A 208 3.47 23.37 14.14
C GLY A 208 2.93 22.30 13.17
N THR A 209 3.58 21.13 13.15
CA THR A 209 3.18 19.98 12.32
C THR A 209 1.83 19.43 12.75
N LEU A 210 1.63 19.21 14.05
CA LEU A 210 0.39 18.66 14.59
C LEU A 210 -0.80 19.60 14.38
N MET A 211 -0.63 20.91 14.63
CA MET A 211 -1.68 21.89 14.34
C MET A 211 -2.00 21.97 12.84
N ALA A 212 -1.03 21.75 11.96
CA ALA A 212 -1.28 21.68 10.52
C ALA A 212 -2.12 20.44 10.14
N GLY A 213 -1.88 19.31 10.80
CA GLY A 213 -2.67 18.09 10.65
C GLY A 213 -4.08 18.21 11.22
N GLU A 214 -4.25 18.82 12.40
CA GLU A 214 -5.55 18.99 13.06
C GLU A 214 -6.53 19.78 12.20
N ARG A 215 -6.05 20.84 11.53
CA ARG A 215 -6.84 21.63 10.57
C ARG A 215 -7.30 20.85 9.34
N ARG A 216 -6.63 19.72 9.02
CA ARG A 216 -6.87 18.89 7.83
C ARG A 216 -7.62 17.61 8.15
N ALA A 217 -7.65 17.19 9.41
CA ALA A 217 -8.46 16.07 9.84
C ALA A 217 -9.94 16.42 9.66
N GLU A 218 -10.65 15.62 8.85
CA GLU A 218 -12.07 15.83 8.56
C GLU A 218 -12.97 15.18 9.64
N ASP A 219 -12.47 14.12 10.27
CA ASP A 219 -13.21 13.30 11.24
C ASP A 219 -12.85 13.66 12.71
N PRO A 220 -13.83 13.58 13.64
CA PRO A 220 -13.59 13.90 15.06
C PRO A 220 -12.51 13.03 15.70
N ILE A 221 -12.44 11.74 15.33
CA ILE A 221 -11.44 10.84 15.91
C ILE A 221 -10.02 11.21 15.48
N GLY A 222 -9.80 11.56 14.21
CA GLY A 222 -8.52 12.06 13.72
C GLY A 222 -8.08 13.35 14.43
N LYS A 223 -9.02 14.28 14.66
CA LYS A 223 -8.74 15.49 15.45
C LYS A 223 -8.35 15.16 16.88
N ALA A 224 -9.09 14.29 17.55
CA ALA A 224 -8.79 13.88 18.91
C ALA A 224 -7.41 13.19 19.03
N ILE A 225 -7.07 12.30 18.09
CA ILE A 225 -5.75 11.63 18.04
C ILE A 225 -4.62 12.66 17.94
N ILE A 226 -4.76 13.66 17.08
CA ILE A 226 -3.77 14.73 16.92
C ILE A 226 -3.73 15.63 18.16
N ASN A 227 -4.90 16.01 18.70
CA ASN A 227 -5.01 16.88 19.87
C ASN A 227 -4.34 16.30 21.11
N LYS A 228 -4.37 14.98 21.29
CA LYS A 228 -3.58 14.28 22.30
C LYS A 228 -2.07 14.59 22.15
N ASN A 229 -1.53 14.46 20.93
CA ASN A 229 -0.13 14.77 20.65
C ASN A 229 0.18 16.29 20.74
N ILE A 230 -0.80 17.17 20.45
CA ILE A 230 -0.67 18.61 20.72
C ILE A 230 -0.55 18.86 22.22
N GLY A 231 -1.35 18.16 23.04
CA GLY A 231 -1.22 18.15 24.49
C GLY A 231 0.19 17.76 24.94
N TRP A 232 0.74 16.68 24.38
CA TRP A 232 2.12 16.28 24.64
C TRP A 232 3.13 17.35 24.23
N ALA A 233 3.00 17.94 23.03
CA ALA A 233 3.88 19.02 22.60
C ALA A 233 3.86 20.20 23.58
N TYR A 234 2.68 20.62 24.09
CA TYR A 234 2.62 21.66 25.12
C TYR A 234 3.30 21.28 26.43
N LEU A 235 3.24 20.00 26.83
CA LEU A 235 3.94 19.51 28.02
C LEU A 235 5.46 19.64 27.85
N GLU A 236 6.02 19.21 26.71
CA GLU A 236 7.46 19.32 26.42
C GLU A 236 7.91 20.78 26.25
N LYS A 237 6.99 21.72 25.98
CA LYS A 237 7.26 23.17 25.99
C LYS A 237 7.17 23.80 27.38
N GLU A 238 7.05 23.01 28.45
CA GLU A 238 6.87 23.49 29.83
C GLU A 238 5.61 24.37 30.00
N LEU A 239 4.53 24.05 29.27
CA LEU A 239 3.23 24.72 29.36
C LEU A 239 2.15 23.79 29.94
N PRO A 240 2.31 23.30 31.19
CA PRO A 240 1.50 22.21 31.73
C PRO A 240 0.01 22.56 31.86
N HIS A 241 -0.34 23.81 32.15
CA HIS A 241 -1.76 24.20 32.22
C HIS A 241 -2.45 24.19 30.85
N ILE A 242 -1.74 24.56 29.78
CA ILE A 242 -2.28 24.49 28.41
C ILE A 242 -2.39 23.03 27.98
N SER A 243 -1.35 22.24 28.25
CA SER A 243 -1.36 20.79 28.03
C SER A 243 -2.53 20.11 28.73
N MET A 244 -2.71 20.37 30.03
CA MET A 244 -3.80 19.84 30.85
C MET A 244 -5.17 20.13 30.22
N LYS A 245 -5.41 21.40 29.86
CA LYS A 245 -6.67 21.82 29.25
C LYS A 245 -6.92 21.09 27.92
N THR A 246 -5.90 20.99 27.07
CA THR A 246 -5.99 20.30 25.79
C THR A 246 -6.27 18.80 25.97
N LEU A 247 -5.57 18.14 26.89
CA LEU A 247 -5.73 16.71 27.15
C LEU A 247 -7.10 16.39 27.76
N LEU A 248 -7.58 17.18 28.72
CA LEU A 248 -8.92 17.00 29.31
C LEU A 248 -10.02 17.13 28.25
N ALA A 249 -9.94 18.14 27.37
CA ALA A 249 -10.88 18.30 26.27
C ALA A 249 -10.81 17.12 25.29
N THR A 250 -9.60 16.64 24.98
CA THR A 250 -9.40 15.47 24.12
C THR A 250 -10.00 14.21 24.72
N ILE A 251 -9.84 13.99 26.03
CA ILE A 251 -10.41 12.84 26.75
C ILE A 251 -11.94 12.88 26.70
N GLU A 252 -12.54 14.04 26.90
CA GLU A 252 -14.00 14.22 26.79
C GLU A 252 -14.49 13.88 25.38
N GLU A 253 -13.80 14.36 24.35
CA GLU A 253 -14.10 14.06 22.94
C GLU A 253 -13.97 12.55 22.66
N LEU A 254 -12.86 11.91 23.04
CA LEU A 254 -12.64 10.48 22.85
C LEU A 254 -13.72 9.64 23.55
N LYS A 255 -14.12 9.98 24.78
CA LYS A 255 -15.21 9.29 25.47
C LYS A 255 -16.55 9.44 24.74
N SER A 256 -16.81 10.60 24.16
CA SER A 256 -18.02 10.80 23.35
C SER A 256 -18.01 9.91 22.10
N ILE A 257 -16.87 9.78 21.42
CA ILE A 257 -16.70 8.94 20.24
C ILE A 257 -16.80 7.45 20.60
N GLN A 258 -16.31 7.03 21.77
CA GLN A 258 -16.44 5.64 22.25
C GLN A 258 -17.91 5.19 22.27
N SER A 259 -18.84 6.10 22.58
CA SER A 259 -20.27 5.81 22.60
C SER A 259 -20.85 5.47 21.21
N GLU A 260 -20.11 5.75 20.15
CA GLU A 260 -20.43 5.44 18.76
C GLU A 260 -19.83 4.10 18.26
N GLY A 261 -19.13 3.36 19.14
CA GLY A 261 -18.61 2.01 18.83
C GLY A 261 -17.23 1.96 18.17
N TYR A 262 -16.48 3.07 18.17
CA TYR A 262 -15.07 3.06 17.78
C TYR A 262 -14.18 2.53 18.91
N ASN A 263 -13.12 1.80 18.56
CA ASN A 263 -12.08 1.42 19.51
C ASN A 263 -11.15 2.62 19.71
N VAL A 264 -11.37 3.36 20.79
CA VAL A 264 -10.62 4.57 21.18
C VAL A 264 -9.86 4.39 22.49
N GLU A 265 -9.97 3.20 23.09
CA GLU A 265 -9.40 2.87 24.38
C GLU A 265 -7.88 3.07 24.39
N VAL A 266 -7.20 2.77 23.28
CA VAL A 266 -5.75 3.03 23.15
C VAL A 266 -5.45 4.52 23.33
N TYR A 267 -6.18 5.41 22.64
CA TYR A 267 -5.96 6.85 22.69
C TYR A 267 -6.35 7.46 24.05
N LEU A 268 -7.36 6.90 24.70
CA LEU A 268 -7.71 7.25 26.07
C LEU A 268 -6.57 6.87 27.03
N ALA A 269 -6.01 5.67 26.90
CA ALA A 269 -4.89 5.24 27.73
C ALA A 269 -3.69 6.18 27.60
N GLU A 270 -3.34 6.58 26.37
CA GLU A 270 -2.24 7.52 26.12
C GLU A 270 -2.53 8.92 26.67
N ALA A 271 -3.75 9.44 26.45
CA ALA A 271 -4.13 10.77 26.89
C ALA A 271 -4.09 10.89 28.42
N TYR A 272 -4.52 9.84 29.13
CA TYR A 272 -4.44 9.75 30.58
C TYR A 272 -2.99 9.60 31.08
N ASN A 273 -2.14 8.86 30.37
CA ASN A 273 -0.71 8.79 30.71
C ASN A 273 -0.03 10.16 30.59
N LEU A 274 -0.31 10.89 29.51
CA LEU A 274 0.17 12.27 29.34
C LEU A 274 -0.39 13.20 30.43
N LEU A 275 -1.66 13.05 30.78
CA LEU A 275 -2.30 13.85 31.83
C LEU A 275 -1.67 13.59 33.20
N ALA A 276 -1.28 12.34 33.50
CA ALA A 276 -0.53 12.03 34.71
C ALA A 276 0.81 12.78 34.76
N ARG A 277 1.58 12.76 33.66
CA ARG A 277 2.84 13.51 33.55
C ARG A 277 2.63 15.03 33.74
N VAL A 278 1.50 15.56 33.25
CA VAL A 278 1.11 16.95 33.49
C VAL A 278 0.87 17.19 34.99
N PHE A 279 0.11 16.35 35.67
CA PHE A 279 -0.12 16.49 37.12
C PHE A 279 1.17 16.36 37.94
N GLU A 280 2.07 15.45 37.57
CA GLU A 280 3.39 15.33 38.18
C GLU A 280 4.19 16.63 38.04
N SER A 281 4.20 17.23 36.83
CA SER A 281 4.89 18.50 36.57
C SER A 281 4.30 19.67 37.38
N LEU A 282 3.02 19.58 37.77
CA LEU A 282 2.31 20.54 38.62
C LEU A 282 2.46 20.24 40.12
N GLY A 283 3.07 19.12 40.49
CA GLY A 283 3.22 18.68 41.88
C GLY A 283 1.99 18.02 42.49
N ASP A 284 0.96 17.70 41.69
CA ASP A 284 -0.27 17.05 42.14
C ASP A 284 -0.17 15.52 42.01
N GLN A 285 0.49 14.90 42.98
CA GLN A 285 0.76 13.46 42.99
C GLN A 285 -0.53 12.62 43.09
N ASP A 286 -1.55 13.13 43.77
CA ASP A 286 -2.82 12.42 43.94
C ASP A 286 -3.55 12.32 42.58
N GLN A 287 -3.65 13.43 41.85
CA GLN A 287 -4.26 13.44 40.52
C GLN A 287 -3.41 12.66 39.50
N ALA A 288 -2.08 12.70 39.61
CA ALA A 288 -1.20 11.91 38.77
C ALA A 288 -1.48 10.39 38.91
N GLN A 289 -1.60 9.89 40.14
CA GLN A 289 -1.92 8.47 40.38
C GLN A 289 -3.31 8.08 39.86
N ILE A 290 -4.30 8.96 40.02
CA ILE A 290 -5.64 8.73 39.48
C ILE A 290 -5.59 8.63 37.95
N ALA A 291 -4.89 9.56 37.28
CA ALA A 291 -4.74 9.54 35.82
C ALA A 291 -3.97 8.31 35.33
N LEU A 292 -2.91 7.88 36.02
CA LEU A 292 -2.20 6.63 35.70
C LEU A 292 -3.10 5.40 35.84
N LYS A 293 -3.94 5.36 36.88
CA LYS A 293 -4.89 4.26 37.08
C LYS A 293 -5.93 4.21 35.97
N ASP A 294 -6.45 5.36 35.54
CA ASP A 294 -7.36 5.44 34.40
C ASP A 294 -6.66 4.98 33.11
N SER A 295 -5.43 5.45 32.86
CA SER A 295 -4.61 5.00 31.72
C SER A 295 -4.46 3.48 31.68
N LEU A 296 -4.09 2.89 32.82
CA LEU A 296 -3.95 1.43 32.97
C LEU A 296 -5.26 0.70 32.71
N GLY A 297 -6.38 1.20 33.22
CA GLY A 297 -7.70 0.59 33.00
C GLY A 297 -8.06 0.51 31.52
N TYR A 298 -7.85 1.60 30.77
CA TYR A 298 -8.08 1.61 29.33
C TYR A 298 -7.12 0.69 28.56
N ALA A 299 -5.84 0.67 28.92
CA ALA A 299 -4.86 -0.18 28.24
C ALA A 299 -5.08 -1.68 28.51
N LEU A 300 -5.56 -2.06 29.70
CA LEU A 300 -5.99 -3.43 29.99
C LEU A 300 -7.21 -3.82 29.14
N ALA A 301 -8.20 -2.92 28.98
CA ALA A 301 -9.35 -3.18 28.12
C ALA A 301 -8.93 -3.40 26.65
N VAL A 302 -7.90 -2.69 26.17
CA VAL A 302 -7.29 -2.91 24.85
C VAL A 302 -6.66 -4.30 24.74
N ALA A 303 -5.91 -4.74 25.76
CA ALA A 303 -5.28 -6.06 25.78
C ALA A 303 -6.32 -7.20 25.84
N GLU A 304 -7.36 -7.06 26.66
CA GLU A 304 -8.41 -8.05 26.87
C GLU A 304 -9.36 -8.19 25.67
N SER A 305 -9.65 -7.08 24.98
CA SER A 305 -10.51 -7.07 23.79
C SER A 305 -9.88 -7.78 22.58
N GLY A 306 -8.59 -8.13 22.65
CA GLY A 306 -7.86 -8.64 21.49
C GLY A 306 -7.76 -7.62 20.36
N ALA A 307 -8.05 -6.34 20.61
CA ALA A 307 -7.95 -5.27 19.62
C ALA A 307 -6.53 -5.15 19.06
N CYS A 308 -5.53 -5.49 19.86
CA CYS A 308 -4.12 -5.60 19.43
C CYS A 308 -3.76 -6.93 18.75
N THR A 309 -4.72 -7.84 18.57
CA THR A 309 -4.53 -9.16 17.91
C THR A 309 -5.21 -9.24 16.54
N THR A 310 -6.05 -8.26 16.18
CA THR A 310 -6.63 -8.17 14.84
C THR A 310 -5.67 -7.45 13.89
N PRO A 311 -5.22 -8.10 12.79
CA PRO A 311 -4.42 -7.46 11.75
C PRO A 311 -5.31 -6.47 11.01
N GLY A 312 -5.24 -5.22 11.45
CA GLY A 312 -6.03 -4.10 10.97
C GLY A 312 -5.28 -2.81 11.24
N ILE A 313 -4.37 -2.48 10.33
CA ILE A 313 -3.84 -1.15 9.98
C ILE A 313 -4.14 -0.02 11.00
N ARG A 314 -3.06 0.48 11.64
CA ARG A 314 -2.90 1.68 12.51
C ARG A 314 -2.66 1.44 14.00
N LEU A 315 -2.94 0.26 14.53
CA LEU A 315 -2.91 0.06 15.98
C LEU A 315 -1.64 -0.61 16.53
N ALA A 316 -0.79 -1.25 15.72
CA ALA A 316 0.33 -2.04 16.26
C ALA A 316 1.35 -1.23 17.10
N PRO A 317 1.82 -0.03 16.67
CA PRO A 317 2.76 0.78 17.46
C PRO A 317 2.10 1.34 18.73
N ASP A 318 0.88 1.88 18.60
CA ASP A 318 0.11 2.47 19.70
C ASP A 318 -0.33 1.39 20.71
N CYS A 319 -0.63 0.16 20.26
CA CYS A 319 -0.88 -1.01 21.11
C CYS A 319 0.37 -1.50 21.84
N LEU A 320 1.52 -1.62 21.16
CA LEU A 320 2.78 -2.01 21.81
C LEU A 320 3.26 -0.93 22.78
N ALA A 321 3.07 0.35 22.46
CA ALA A 321 3.32 1.46 23.35
C ALA A 321 2.36 1.44 24.55
N ALA A 322 1.06 1.23 24.34
CA ALA A 322 0.08 1.07 25.41
C ALA A 322 0.39 -0.11 26.33
N ILE A 323 0.80 -1.26 25.79
CA ILE A 323 1.23 -2.43 26.58
C ILE A 323 2.53 -2.15 27.34
N ARG A 324 3.46 -1.36 26.79
CA ARG A 324 4.68 -0.93 27.50
C ARG A 324 4.38 0.08 28.61
N TRP A 325 3.49 1.05 28.36
CA TRP A 325 3.02 2.00 29.38
C TRP A 325 2.26 1.31 30.51
N VAL A 326 1.56 0.20 30.23
CA VAL A 326 0.98 -0.67 31.26
C VAL A 326 2.03 -1.26 32.20
N ALA A 327 3.22 -1.63 31.68
CA ALA A 327 4.30 -2.14 32.51
C ALA A 327 4.86 -1.06 33.44
N GLU A 328 5.05 0.16 32.94
CA GLU A 328 5.50 1.32 33.74
C GLU A 328 4.44 1.75 34.78
N ALA A 329 3.17 1.79 34.39
CA ALA A 329 2.06 2.10 35.31
C ALA A 329 1.84 1.02 36.37
N ARG A 330 2.09 -0.27 36.05
CA ARG A 330 1.99 -1.37 37.03
C ARG A 330 3.02 -1.25 38.15
N GLU A 331 4.26 -0.85 37.84
CA GLU A 331 5.29 -0.68 38.88
C GLU A 331 4.93 0.44 39.87
N VAL A 332 4.34 1.53 39.37
CA VAL A 332 3.92 2.68 40.18
C VAL A 332 2.64 2.40 40.97
N VAL A 333 1.67 1.69 40.38
CA VAL A 333 0.35 1.43 40.99
C VAL A 333 0.37 0.24 41.96
N TYR A 334 1.16 -0.80 41.68
CA TYR A 334 1.21 -2.03 42.48
C TYR A 334 2.52 -2.23 43.25
N GLY A 335 3.49 -1.31 43.14
CA GLY A 335 4.68 -1.30 43.97
C GLY A 335 5.50 -2.58 43.89
N GLY A 336 5.94 -2.98 42.69
CA GLY A 336 6.93 -4.04 42.48
C GLY A 336 6.56 -5.47 42.93
N GLU A 337 5.42 -5.68 43.61
CA GLU A 337 4.99 -6.99 44.09
C GLU A 337 3.51 -7.23 43.75
N GLY A 338 3.29 -8.11 42.77
CA GLY A 338 2.06 -8.91 42.70
C GLY A 338 1.20 -8.74 41.45
N GLU A 339 1.27 -9.74 40.57
CA GLU A 339 0.21 -10.14 39.63
C GLU A 339 -1.11 -10.49 40.36
N PRO A 340 -2.26 -10.44 39.66
CA PRO A 340 -2.63 -11.57 38.80
C PRO A 340 -2.53 -11.33 37.29
#